data_AF-A0A3B9I194-F1
#
_entry.id   AF-A0A3B9I194-F1
#
_cell.length_a   1.000
_cell.length_b   1.000
_cell.length_c   1.000
_cell.angle_alpha   90.00
_cell.angle_beta   90.00
_cell.angle_gamma   90.00
#
_symmetry.space_group_name_H-M   'P 1'
#
loop_
_entity.id
_entity.type
_entity.pdbx_description
1 polymer ?
#
loop_
_entity_poly.entity_id
_entity_poly.type
_entity_poly.pdbx_seq_one_letter_code
_entity_poly.pdbx_strand_id
1 'polypeptide(L)'
;MSLCRINKLRRPTMNKKQPDITNVTKKTIKDAFWELYKEKKIEKITVKDITLKAGYNRSTFYAYFTDVYDILEQIEEDLMPGIEHIPPIDTSREHSPDFFENIITIYEKNSAYYSVLLSENGDPRFAIKMKNVFKSMMKDAITNRVSISPEEMDYALEFLVGATLSTVKHWFDQDKNIPMHQLLPLMVKLMDNRFVQELDIDMAM
;
A
#
# COMPACT_ATOMS: atom_id res chain seq x y z
N MET A 1 7.76 -52.63 -52.08
CA MET A 1 8.38 -51.80 -51.02
C MET A 1 8.64 -50.40 -51.55
N SER A 2 7.73 -49.46 -51.32
CA SER A 2 8.07 -48.02 -51.33
C SER A 2 6.88 -47.24 -50.76
N LEU A 3 7.02 -46.66 -49.57
CA LEU A 3 6.09 -45.69 -49.01
C LEU A 3 6.90 -44.46 -48.60
N CYS A 4 6.70 -43.40 -49.37
CA CYS A 4 7.24 -42.06 -49.18
C CYS A 4 6.66 -41.47 -47.88
N ARG A 5 7.50 -41.26 -46.85
CA ARG A 5 7.10 -40.56 -45.62
C ARG A 5 7.28 -39.06 -45.80
N ILE A 6 6.16 -38.36 -45.91
CA ILE A 6 6.05 -36.89 -45.84
C ILE A 6 6.42 -36.46 -44.42
N ASN A 7 7.54 -35.76 -44.29
CA ASN A 7 7.97 -35.14 -43.04
C ASN A 7 7.15 -33.85 -42.83
N LYS A 8 6.09 -33.92 -42.01
CA LYS A 8 5.36 -32.73 -41.55
C LYS A 8 6.25 -31.98 -40.56
N LEU A 9 6.90 -30.92 -41.02
CA LEU A 9 7.50 -29.90 -40.16
C LEU A 9 6.41 -29.33 -39.24
N ARG A 10 6.47 -29.67 -37.94
CA ARG A 10 5.71 -29.01 -36.89
C ARG A 10 6.13 -27.55 -36.85
N ARG A 11 5.19 -26.63 -37.04
CA ARG A 11 5.37 -25.20 -36.73
C ARG A 11 5.66 -25.06 -35.22
N PRO A 12 6.64 -24.26 -34.78
CA PRO A 12 6.82 -23.99 -33.36
C PRO A 12 5.58 -23.24 -32.86
N THR A 13 4.87 -23.84 -31.91
CA THR A 13 3.78 -23.23 -31.18
C THR A 13 4.28 -22.07 -30.33
N MET A 14 3.47 -21.01 -30.28
CA MET A 14 3.63 -19.72 -29.61
C MET A 14 4.64 -19.66 -28.45
N ASN A 15 5.56 -18.70 -28.59
CA ASN A 15 6.62 -18.34 -27.67
C ASN A 15 6.05 -18.00 -26.28
N LYS A 16 6.40 -18.78 -25.24
CA LYS A 16 6.24 -18.35 -23.85
C LYS A 16 7.15 -17.12 -23.67
N LYS A 17 6.58 -15.94 -23.41
CA LYS A 17 7.38 -14.75 -23.11
C LYS A 17 8.37 -15.07 -21.99
N GLN A 18 9.63 -14.70 -22.18
CA GLN A 18 10.68 -14.92 -21.18
C GLN A 18 10.35 -14.11 -19.91
N PRO A 19 10.31 -14.71 -18.71
CA PRO A 19 9.79 -14.07 -17.50
C PRO A 19 10.47 -12.73 -17.18
N ASP A 20 11.77 -12.64 -17.42
CA ASP A 20 12.56 -11.44 -17.12
C ASP A 20 12.15 -10.25 -17.98
N ILE A 21 11.92 -10.47 -19.28
CA ILE A 21 11.47 -9.43 -20.22
C ILE A 21 10.05 -8.98 -19.88
N THR A 22 9.19 -9.93 -19.50
CA THR A 22 7.83 -9.66 -19.03
C THR A 22 7.83 -8.76 -17.80
N ASN A 23 8.64 -9.06 -16.79
CA ASN A 23 8.71 -8.27 -15.56
C ASN A 23 9.29 -6.87 -15.81
N VAL A 24 10.34 -6.76 -16.62
CA VAL A 24 10.91 -5.46 -17.01
C VAL A 24 9.88 -4.60 -17.73
N THR A 25 9.15 -5.17 -18.70
CA THR A 25 8.14 -4.42 -19.46
C THR A 25 7.00 -3.95 -18.55
N LYS A 26 6.50 -4.84 -17.69
CA LYS A 26 5.44 -4.52 -16.72
C LYS A 26 5.87 -3.39 -15.78
N LYS A 27 7.11 -3.47 -15.26
CA LYS A 27 7.67 -2.43 -14.40
C LYS A 27 7.79 -1.08 -15.13
N THR A 28 8.34 -1.04 -16.34
CA THR A 28 8.49 0.21 -17.10
C THR A 28 7.13 0.89 -17.34
N ILE A 29 6.08 0.11 -17.60
CA ILE A 29 4.72 0.63 -17.77
C ILE A 29 4.17 1.16 -16.44
N LYS A 30 4.35 0.43 -15.32
CA LYS A 30 3.97 0.91 -13.97
C LYS A 30 4.69 2.21 -13.62
N ASP A 31 6.00 2.30 -13.86
CA ASP A 31 6.80 3.49 -13.60
C ASP A 31 6.30 4.68 -14.43
N ALA A 32 6.03 4.47 -15.73
CA ALA A 32 5.49 5.51 -16.60
C ALA A 32 4.10 6.02 -16.15
N PHE A 33 3.22 5.10 -15.74
CA PHE A 33 1.95 5.47 -15.13
C PHE A 33 2.16 6.27 -13.84
N TRP A 34 3.04 5.80 -12.96
CA TRP A 34 3.27 6.40 -11.66
C TRP A 34 3.77 7.85 -11.77
N GLU A 35 4.70 8.10 -12.69
CA GLU A 35 5.18 9.45 -12.96
C GLU A 35 4.05 10.38 -13.42
N LEU A 36 3.10 9.90 -14.23
CA LEU A 36 1.92 10.70 -14.62
C LEU A 36 0.96 10.89 -13.44
N TYR A 37 0.78 9.87 -12.60
CA TYR A 37 -0.14 9.89 -11.47
C TYR A 37 0.27 10.87 -10.37
N LYS A 38 1.58 11.09 -10.18
CA LYS A 38 2.10 12.14 -9.30
C LYS A 38 1.70 13.56 -9.74
N GLU A 39 1.45 13.77 -11.03
CA GLU A 39 1.26 15.11 -11.61
C GLU A 39 -0.22 15.45 -11.84
N LYS A 40 -1.09 14.45 -12.04
CA LYS A 40 -2.50 14.67 -12.39
C LYS A 40 -3.39 13.52 -11.93
N LYS A 41 -4.66 13.84 -11.69
CA LYS A 41 -5.69 12.85 -11.33
C LYS A 41 -5.82 11.75 -12.38
N ILE A 42 -6.14 10.54 -11.95
CA ILE A 42 -6.20 9.35 -12.80
C ILE A 42 -7.14 9.49 -14.00
N GLU A 43 -8.25 10.22 -13.86
CA GLU A 43 -9.22 10.43 -14.95
C GLU A 43 -8.63 11.25 -16.11
N LYS A 44 -7.48 11.90 -15.91
CA LYS A 44 -6.74 12.65 -16.92
C LYS A 44 -5.58 11.86 -17.52
N ILE A 45 -5.33 10.64 -17.05
CA ILE A 45 -4.28 9.75 -17.58
C ILE A 45 -4.92 8.83 -18.61
N THR A 46 -4.33 8.77 -19.81
CA THR A 46 -4.77 7.84 -20.84
C THR A 46 -3.75 6.74 -21.08
N VAL A 47 -4.21 5.58 -21.58
CA VAL A 47 -3.31 4.52 -22.08
C VAL A 47 -2.30 5.07 -23.09
N LYS A 48 -2.70 6.07 -23.90
CA LYS A 48 -1.80 6.72 -24.86
C LYS A 48 -0.65 7.43 -24.13
N ASP A 49 -0.94 8.23 -23.12
CA ASP A 49 0.08 8.94 -22.32
C ASP A 49 1.09 7.96 -21.73
N ILE A 50 0.59 6.88 -21.11
CA ILE A 50 1.41 5.85 -20.47
C ILE A 50 2.31 5.17 -21.51
N THR A 51 1.73 4.71 -22.62
CA THR A 51 2.49 4.01 -23.67
C THR A 51 3.53 4.89 -24.33
N LEU A 52 3.23 6.17 -24.55
CA LEU A 52 4.17 7.15 -25.08
C LEU A 52 5.35 7.36 -24.13
N LYS A 53 5.07 7.54 -22.83
CA LYS A 53 6.10 7.74 -21.81
C LYS A 53 6.93 6.48 -21.56
N ALA A 54 6.32 5.30 -21.63
CA ALA A 54 6.99 4.01 -21.44
C ALA A 54 7.79 3.54 -22.68
N GLY A 55 7.58 4.17 -23.85
CA GLY A 55 8.21 3.73 -25.11
C GLY A 55 7.66 2.43 -25.68
N TYR A 56 6.40 2.07 -25.35
CA TYR A 56 5.74 0.86 -25.84
C TYR A 56 4.49 1.17 -26.67
N ASN A 57 3.98 0.18 -27.39
CA ASN A 57 2.71 0.31 -28.09
C ASN A 57 1.52 -0.11 -27.19
N ARG A 58 0.30 0.28 -27.59
CA ARG A 58 -0.94 -0.08 -26.88
C ARG A 58 -1.15 -1.59 -26.76
N SER A 59 -0.81 -2.37 -27.78
CA SER A 59 -0.92 -3.83 -27.72
C SER A 59 -0.03 -4.44 -26.63
N THR A 60 1.11 -3.82 -26.33
CA THR A 60 2.02 -4.23 -25.25
C THR A 60 1.42 -3.90 -23.90
N PHE A 61 0.80 -2.72 -23.75
CA PHE A 61 0.05 -2.35 -22.54
C PHE A 61 -1.05 -3.37 -22.24
N TYR A 62 -1.90 -3.66 -23.22
CA TYR A 62 -3.02 -4.58 -23.05
C TYR A 62 -2.63 -6.05 -22.85
N ALA A 63 -1.34 -6.37 -22.98
CA ALA A 63 -0.83 -7.69 -22.59
C ALA A 63 -0.61 -7.83 -21.08
N TYR A 64 -0.64 -6.72 -20.32
CA TYR A 64 -0.38 -6.70 -18.87
C TYR A 64 -1.48 -6.02 -18.06
N PHE A 65 -2.21 -5.08 -18.68
CA PHE A 65 -3.20 -4.25 -18.00
C PHE A 65 -4.46 -4.06 -18.85
N THR A 66 -5.63 -4.11 -18.23
CA THR A 66 -6.92 -3.89 -18.93
C THR A 66 -7.19 -2.42 -19.18
N ASP A 67 -6.85 -1.55 -18.23
CA ASP A 67 -6.97 -0.10 -18.32
C ASP A 67 -6.02 0.63 -17.33
N VAL A 68 -6.23 1.94 -17.14
CA VAL A 68 -5.41 2.78 -16.26
C VAL A 68 -5.67 2.50 -14.77
N TYR A 69 -6.86 2.03 -14.40
CA TYR A 69 -7.22 1.71 -13.03
C TYR A 69 -6.63 0.37 -12.60
N ASP A 70 -6.57 -0.61 -13.50
CA ASP A 70 -5.90 -1.90 -13.26
C ASP A 70 -4.40 -1.72 -12.93
N ILE A 71 -3.71 -0.75 -13.55
CA ILE A 71 -2.32 -0.44 -13.16
C ILE A 71 -2.26 0.08 -11.73
N LEU A 72 -3.14 1.01 -11.36
CA LEU A 72 -3.20 1.58 -10.02
C LEU A 72 -3.48 0.49 -8.99
N GLU A 73 -4.51 -0.33 -9.22
CA GLU A 73 -4.88 -1.45 -8.35
C GLU A 73 -3.70 -2.41 -8.16
N GLN A 74 -3.01 -2.79 -9.24
CA GLN A 74 -1.82 -3.64 -9.12
C GLN A 74 -0.64 -2.96 -8.41
N ILE A 75 -0.51 -1.63 -8.43
CA ILE A 75 0.50 -0.91 -7.63
C ILE A 75 0.08 -0.95 -6.16
N GLU A 76 -1.17 -0.67 -5.85
CA GLU A 76 -1.72 -0.74 -4.49
C GLU A 76 -1.60 -2.14 -3.89
N GLU A 77 -1.88 -3.17 -4.69
CA GLU A 77 -1.69 -4.58 -4.32
C GLU A 77 -0.22 -4.96 -4.11
N ASP A 78 0.75 -4.28 -4.71
CA ASP A 78 2.16 -4.54 -4.38
C ASP A 78 2.56 -3.91 -3.03
N LEU A 79 1.83 -2.87 -2.61
CA LEU A 79 2.07 -2.15 -1.34
C LEU A 79 1.41 -2.82 -0.14
N MET A 80 0.28 -3.51 -0.34
CA MET A 80 -0.49 -4.16 0.73
C MET A 80 0.18 -5.40 1.36
N PRO A 81 0.79 -6.34 0.61
CA PRO A 81 1.48 -7.51 1.16
C PRO A 81 2.63 -7.15 2.11
N GLY A 82 3.22 -5.97 1.94
CA GLY A 82 4.19 -5.44 2.90
C GLY A 82 3.62 -5.34 4.32
N ILE A 83 2.34 -5.02 4.43
CA ILE A 83 1.62 -4.87 5.71
C ILE A 83 1.35 -6.24 6.36
N GLU A 84 1.09 -7.29 5.57
CA GLU A 84 0.89 -8.66 6.09
C GLU A 84 2.15 -9.25 6.73
N HIS A 85 3.33 -8.74 6.37
CA HIS A 85 4.62 -9.15 6.94
C HIS A 85 4.96 -8.45 8.26
N ILE A 86 4.15 -7.50 8.70
CA ILE A 86 4.30 -6.90 10.02
C ILE A 86 3.97 -7.99 11.04
N PRO A 87 4.91 -8.33 11.94
CA PRO A 87 4.65 -9.34 12.95
C PRO A 87 3.45 -8.92 13.82
N PRO A 88 2.70 -9.88 14.37
CA PRO A 88 1.60 -9.58 15.28
C PRO A 88 2.09 -8.63 16.37
N ILE A 89 1.29 -7.61 16.71
CA ILE A 89 1.64 -6.66 17.75
C ILE A 89 1.81 -7.43 19.06
N ASP A 90 3.05 -7.53 19.52
CA ASP A 90 3.33 -8.07 20.85
C ASP A 90 3.11 -6.96 21.88
N THR A 91 1.94 -6.95 22.52
CA THR A 91 1.62 -5.99 23.58
C THR A 91 2.12 -6.46 24.95
N SER A 92 2.79 -7.62 25.05
CA SER A 92 3.34 -8.13 26.33
C SER A 92 4.69 -7.52 26.68
N ARG A 93 5.40 -7.01 25.67
CA ARG A 93 6.55 -6.12 25.81
C ARG A 93 6.05 -4.75 25.41
N GLU A 94 6.20 -3.75 26.28
CA GLU A 94 6.01 -2.35 25.89
C GLU A 94 6.77 -2.13 24.58
N HIS A 95 6.01 -1.92 23.49
CA HIS A 95 6.47 -1.69 22.13
C HIS A 95 7.75 -2.44 21.74
N SER A 96 7.63 -3.69 21.28
CA SER A 96 8.83 -4.40 20.79
C SER A 96 9.54 -3.54 19.72
N PRO A 97 10.85 -3.26 19.88
CA PRO A 97 11.62 -2.50 18.89
C PRO A 97 11.45 -3.06 17.47
N ASP A 98 11.34 -4.38 17.36
CA ASP A 98 11.10 -5.11 16.11
C ASP A 98 9.81 -4.70 15.40
N PHE A 99 8.73 -4.34 16.13
CA PHE A 99 7.49 -3.90 15.50
C PHE A 99 7.67 -2.55 14.80
N PHE A 100 8.24 -1.55 15.50
CA PHE A 100 8.47 -0.24 14.92
C PHE A 100 9.48 -0.29 13.77
N GLU A 101 10.57 -1.06 13.91
CA GLU A 101 11.55 -1.22 12.84
C GLU A 101 10.94 -1.83 11.57
N ASN A 102 10.01 -2.78 11.71
CA ASN A 102 9.29 -3.34 10.56
C ASN A 102 8.39 -2.29 9.90
N ILE A 103 7.64 -1.50 10.67
CA ILE A 103 6.80 -0.40 10.15
C ILE A 103 7.67 0.62 9.41
N ILE A 104 8.79 1.03 10.02
CA ILE A 104 9.74 1.98 9.43
C ILE A 104 10.31 1.41 8.13
N THR A 105 10.74 0.15 8.12
CA THR A 105 11.30 -0.50 6.92
C THR A 105 10.30 -0.56 5.77
N ILE A 106 9.04 -0.94 6.05
CA ILE A 106 7.97 -1.00 5.05
C ILE A 106 7.66 0.40 4.52
N TYR A 107 7.59 1.38 5.42
CA TYR A 107 7.39 2.77 5.07
C TYR A 107 8.53 3.29 4.19
N GLU A 108 9.79 3.16 4.61
CA GLU A 108 10.95 3.71 3.90
C GLU A 108 11.05 3.16 2.48
N LYS A 109 10.82 1.85 2.33
CA LYS A 109 10.82 1.17 1.02
C LYS A 109 9.80 1.76 0.05
N ASN A 110 8.66 2.24 0.54
CA ASN A 110 7.49 2.59 -0.27
C ASN A 110 6.99 4.03 -0.06
N SER A 111 7.75 4.86 0.65
CA SER A 111 7.31 6.17 1.15
C SER A 111 6.79 7.10 0.05
N ALA A 112 7.44 7.08 -1.12
CA ALA A 112 7.03 7.85 -2.29
C ALA A 112 5.66 7.44 -2.86
N TYR A 113 5.27 6.17 -2.69
CA TYR A 113 3.93 5.69 -3.05
C TYR A 113 2.90 6.12 -2.01
N TYR A 114 3.17 5.88 -0.73
CA TYR A 114 2.25 6.21 0.35
C TYR A 114 1.97 7.71 0.44
N SER A 115 2.97 8.57 0.24
CA SER A 115 2.78 10.02 0.28
C SER A 115 1.82 10.51 -0.82
N VAL A 116 1.82 9.87 -1.99
CA VAL A 116 0.94 10.24 -3.10
C VAL A 116 -0.45 9.65 -2.90
N LEU A 117 -0.54 8.35 -2.59
CA LEU A 117 -1.82 7.63 -2.43
C LEU A 117 -2.65 8.13 -1.24
N LEU A 118 -2.00 8.64 -0.18
CA LEU A 118 -2.68 9.16 1.00
C LEU A 118 -2.89 10.69 0.95
N SER A 119 -2.39 11.36 -0.10
CA SER A 119 -2.65 12.77 -0.35
C SER A 119 -4.07 13.01 -0.88
N GLU A 120 -4.46 14.29 -1.01
CA GLU A 120 -5.72 14.67 -1.66
C GLU A 120 -5.84 14.23 -3.13
N ASN A 121 -4.71 13.98 -3.80
CA ASN A 121 -4.67 13.51 -5.18
C ASN A 121 -4.64 11.98 -5.32
N GLY A 122 -4.55 11.26 -4.21
CA GLY A 122 -4.50 9.80 -4.16
C GLY A 122 -5.87 9.12 -4.38
N ASP A 123 -5.92 7.80 -4.22
CA ASP A 123 -7.17 7.03 -4.26
C ASP A 123 -7.77 6.90 -2.84
N PRO A 124 -8.95 7.47 -2.56
CA PRO A 124 -9.64 7.26 -1.29
C PRO A 124 -9.88 5.79 -0.95
N ARG A 125 -10.03 4.91 -1.94
CA ARG A 125 -10.22 3.47 -1.74
C ARG A 125 -8.99 2.82 -1.13
N PHE A 126 -7.80 3.29 -1.50
CA PHE A 126 -6.55 2.81 -0.92
C PHE A 126 -6.47 3.12 0.58
N ALA A 127 -6.80 4.36 0.98
CA ALA A 127 -6.83 4.74 2.39
C ALA A 127 -7.83 3.89 3.19
N ILE A 128 -9.01 3.60 2.62
CA ILE A 128 -10.01 2.71 3.23
C ILE A 128 -9.49 1.28 3.36
N LYS A 129 -8.87 0.73 2.30
CA LYS A 129 -8.28 -0.62 2.31
C LYS A 129 -7.20 -0.73 3.39
N MET A 130 -6.30 0.26 3.44
CA MET A 130 -5.25 0.36 4.45
C MET A 130 -5.83 0.44 5.87
N LYS A 131 -6.86 1.26 6.10
CA LYS A 131 -7.58 1.34 7.39
C LYS A 131 -8.09 -0.02 7.82
N ASN A 132 -8.76 -0.74 6.92
CA ASN A 132 -9.38 -2.03 7.22
C ASN A 132 -8.34 -3.11 7.56
N VAL A 133 -7.21 -3.11 6.85
CA VAL A 133 -6.10 -4.03 7.17
C VAL A 133 -5.51 -3.72 8.54
N PHE A 134 -5.20 -2.46 8.84
CA PHE A 134 -4.70 -2.08 10.17
C PHE A 134 -5.71 -2.39 11.28
N LYS A 135 -7.00 -2.13 11.05
CA LYS A 135 -8.08 -2.47 11.99
C LYS A 135 -8.14 -3.97 12.26
N SER A 136 -8.04 -4.82 11.24
CA SER A 136 -8.00 -6.28 11.40
C SER A 136 -6.77 -6.72 12.19
N MET A 137 -5.58 -6.23 11.82
CA MET A 137 -4.34 -6.57 12.52
C MET A 137 -4.36 -6.19 13.99
N MET A 138 -4.83 -4.97 14.31
CA MET A 138 -4.96 -4.50 15.68
C MET A 138 -5.97 -5.34 16.46
N LYS A 139 -7.14 -5.65 15.85
CA LYS A 139 -8.15 -6.51 16.44
C LYS A 139 -7.57 -7.86 16.82
N ASP A 140 -6.89 -8.53 15.89
CA ASP A 140 -6.29 -9.85 16.12
C ASP A 140 -5.25 -9.82 17.25
N ALA A 141 -4.51 -8.71 17.37
CA ALA A 141 -3.49 -8.56 18.41
C ALA A 141 -4.06 -8.33 19.83
N ILE A 142 -5.28 -7.81 19.96
CA ILE A 142 -5.87 -7.43 21.26
C ILE A 142 -7.08 -8.27 21.68
N THR A 143 -7.72 -9.01 20.77
CA THR A 143 -8.99 -9.74 21.02
C THR A 143 -8.95 -10.66 22.24
N ASN A 144 -7.79 -11.25 22.57
CA ASN A 144 -7.63 -12.12 23.74
C ASN A 144 -6.95 -11.44 24.94
N ARG A 145 -6.72 -10.13 24.88
CA ARG A 145 -5.93 -9.37 25.86
C ARG A 145 -6.74 -8.30 26.58
N VAL A 146 -7.85 -7.86 26.00
CA VAL A 146 -8.75 -6.86 26.60
C VAL A 146 -10.14 -7.46 26.78
N SER A 147 -10.78 -7.14 27.90
CA SER A 147 -12.17 -7.52 28.18
C SER A 147 -13.09 -6.33 27.96
N ILE A 148 -13.43 -6.08 26.70
CA ILE A 148 -14.40 -5.06 26.27
C ILE A 148 -15.45 -5.70 25.35
N SER A 149 -16.60 -5.06 25.22
CA SER A 149 -17.66 -5.54 24.34
C SER A 149 -17.24 -5.46 22.85
N PRO A 150 -17.87 -6.25 21.95
CA PRO A 150 -17.60 -6.16 20.51
C PRO A 150 -17.89 -4.77 19.92
N GLU A 151 -18.86 -4.04 20.48
CA GLU A 151 -19.20 -2.67 20.07
C GLU A 151 -18.13 -1.68 20.49
N GLU A 152 -17.70 -1.70 21.76
CA GLU A 152 -16.60 -0.87 22.25
C GLU A 152 -15.30 -1.15 21.48
N MET A 153 -15.02 -2.42 21.17
CA MET A 153 -13.87 -2.82 20.35
C MET A 153 -13.92 -2.17 18.96
N ASP A 154 -15.08 -2.16 18.31
CA ASP A 154 -15.21 -1.61 16.96
C ASP A 154 -14.93 -0.10 16.93
N TYR A 155 -15.52 0.65 17.87
CA TYR A 155 -15.30 2.09 18.00
C TYR A 155 -13.89 2.43 18.46
N ALA A 156 -13.31 1.66 19.39
CA ALA A 156 -11.93 1.85 19.81
C ALA A 156 -10.97 1.70 18.62
N LEU A 157 -11.11 0.64 17.84
CA LEU A 157 -10.27 0.44 16.66
C LEU A 157 -10.51 1.50 15.58
N GLU A 158 -11.76 1.93 15.39
CA GLU A 158 -12.09 3.00 14.45
C GLU A 158 -11.40 4.32 14.84
N PHE A 159 -11.43 4.66 16.13
CA PHE A 159 -10.75 5.83 16.68
C PHE A 159 -9.22 5.74 16.53
N LEU A 160 -8.61 4.64 16.97
CA LEU A 160 -7.15 4.47 16.98
C LEU A 160 -6.55 4.46 15.57
N VAL A 161 -7.16 3.70 14.64
CA VAL A 161 -6.68 3.64 13.25
C VAL A 161 -6.99 4.95 12.53
N GLY A 162 -8.15 5.58 12.79
CA GLY A 162 -8.50 6.88 12.25
C GLY A 162 -7.53 7.98 12.65
N ALA A 163 -7.18 8.07 13.94
CA ALA A 163 -6.18 9.00 14.45
C ALA A 163 -4.80 8.75 13.83
N THR A 164 -4.42 7.47 13.68
CA THR A 164 -3.16 7.07 13.06
C THR A 164 -3.07 7.56 11.60
N LEU A 165 -4.08 7.23 10.78
CA LEU A 165 -4.11 7.64 9.37
C LEU A 165 -4.15 9.16 9.20
N SER A 166 -4.95 9.84 10.02
CA SER A 166 -5.06 11.30 9.98
C SER A 166 -3.74 11.98 10.33
N THR A 167 -3.02 11.46 11.33
CA THR A 167 -1.71 11.98 11.73
C THR A 167 -0.65 11.74 10.65
N VAL A 168 -0.61 10.54 10.07
CA VAL A 168 0.31 10.22 8.97
C VAL A 168 0.03 11.08 7.73
N LYS A 169 -1.24 11.29 7.39
CA LYS A 169 -1.63 12.19 6.30
C LYS A 169 -1.16 13.62 6.57
N HIS A 170 -1.43 14.14 7.77
CA HIS A 170 -0.94 15.46 8.17
C HIS A 170 0.59 15.56 8.06
N TRP A 171 1.32 14.54 8.48
CA TRP A 171 2.77 14.50 8.38
C TRP A 171 3.28 14.53 6.93
N PHE A 172 2.59 13.86 6.00
CA PHE A 172 2.89 14.00 4.57
C PHE A 172 2.60 15.40 4.04
N ASP A 173 1.49 16.02 4.45
CA ASP A 173 1.13 17.38 4.08
C ASP A 173 2.12 18.42 4.63
N GLN A 174 2.81 18.10 5.74
CA GLN A 174 3.92 18.88 6.29
C GLN A 174 5.29 18.51 5.70
N ASP A 175 5.31 17.88 4.52
CA ASP A 175 6.51 17.48 3.79
C ASP A 175 7.49 16.62 4.60
N LYS A 176 6.92 15.79 5.49
CA LYS A 176 7.65 14.90 6.41
C LYS A 176 8.65 15.68 7.30
N ASN A 177 8.17 16.79 7.89
CA ASN A 177 8.94 17.71 8.74
C ASN A 177 9.78 17.06 9.86
N ILE A 178 9.41 15.88 10.32
CA ILE A 178 10.21 15.03 11.22
C ILE A 178 10.40 13.63 10.63
N PRO A 179 11.46 12.88 10.97
CA PRO A 179 11.63 11.49 10.54
C PRO A 179 10.57 10.52 11.12
N MET A 180 10.27 9.44 10.41
CA MET A 180 9.30 8.41 10.87
C MET A 180 9.66 7.81 12.24
N HIS A 181 10.96 7.60 12.52
CA HIS A 181 11.43 7.11 13.81
C HIS A 181 11.17 8.07 14.98
N GLN A 182 10.87 9.35 14.72
CA GLN A 182 10.43 10.33 15.72
C GLN A 182 8.91 10.42 15.78
N LEU A 183 8.24 10.31 14.62
CA LEU A 183 6.78 10.37 14.54
C LEU A 183 6.12 9.18 15.25
N LEU A 184 6.57 7.95 15.04
CA LEU A 184 5.94 6.75 15.62
C LEU A 184 5.90 6.77 17.16
N PRO A 185 7.02 7.04 17.87
CA PRO A 185 6.98 7.16 19.33
C PRO A 185 6.11 8.33 19.79
N LEU A 186 6.08 9.44 19.04
CA LEU A 186 5.19 10.57 19.34
C LEU A 186 3.72 10.16 19.24
N MET A 187 3.31 9.47 18.17
CA MET A 187 1.94 8.99 17.99
C MET A 187 1.51 8.07 19.13
N VAL A 188 2.38 7.14 19.52
CA VAL A 188 2.14 6.24 20.66
C VAL A 188 1.96 7.03 21.95
N LYS A 189 2.82 8.03 22.21
CA LYS A 189 2.69 8.92 23.37
C LYS A 189 1.36 9.68 23.35
N LEU A 190 0.92 10.18 22.20
CA LEU A 190 -0.36 10.91 22.07
C LEU A 190 -1.58 10.02 22.36
N MET A 191 -1.46 8.71 22.11
CA MET A 191 -2.51 7.73 22.35
C MET A 191 -2.48 7.16 23.79
N ASP A 192 -1.47 7.51 24.59
CA ASP A 192 -1.41 7.17 26.01
C ASP A 192 -2.34 8.11 26.80
N ASN A 193 -3.26 7.53 27.56
CA ASN A 193 -4.21 8.25 28.42
C ASN A 193 -3.53 9.25 29.36
N ARG A 194 -2.27 9.02 29.76
CA ARG A 194 -1.51 9.97 30.59
C ARG A 194 -1.25 11.30 29.89
N PHE A 195 -1.02 11.29 28.59
CA PHE A 195 -0.84 12.52 27.82
C PHE A 195 -2.14 13.32 27.70
N VAL A 196 -3.28 12.64 27.53
CA VAL A 196 -4.60 13.30 27.52
C VAL A 196 -4.92 13.96 28.86
N GLN A 197 -4.49 13.35 29.97
CA GLN A 197 -4.62 13.92 31.32
C GLN A 197 -3.66 15.11 31.54
N GLU A 198 -2.46 15.09 30.97
CA GLU A 198 -1.50 16.21 31.04
C GLU A 198 -1.94 17.45 30.24
N LEU A 199 -2.84 17.30 29.27
CA LEU A 199 -3.36 18.42 28.47
C LEU A 199 -4.38 19.29 29.22
N ASP A 200 -4.72 18.97 30.47
CA ASP A 200 -5.70 19.70 31.30
C ASP A 200 -7.04 19.90 30.56
N ILE A 201 -7.36 18.99 29.62
CA ILE A 201 -8.66 18.95 28.97
C ILE A 201 -9.58 18.27 29.97
N ASP A 202 -10.19 19.09 30.83
CA ASP A 202 -11.36 18.71 31.61
C ASP A 202 -12.45 18.24 30.62
N MET A 203 -12.45 16.95 30.29
CA MET A 203 -13.66 16.28 29.81
C MET A 203 -14.57 16.04 31.02
N ALA A 204 -15.01 17.13 31.64
CA ALA A 204 -16.13 17.11 32.55
C ALA A 204 -17.38 16.79 31.71
N MET A 205 -17.72 15.51 31.65
CA MET A 205 -19.10 15.07 31.41
C MET A 205 -19.84 15.04 32.75
#